data_AF-A0A7L3AB69-F1
#
_entry.id   AF-A0A7L3AB69-F1
#
_cell.length_a   1.000
_cell.length_b   1.000
_cell.length_c   1.000
_cell.angle_alpha   90.00
_cell.angle_beta   90.00
_cell.angle_gamma   90.00
#
_symmetry.space_group_name_H-M   'P 1'
#
loop_
_entity.id
_entity.type
_entity.pdbx_description
1 polymer ?
#
loop_
_entity_poly.entity_id
_entity_poly.type
_entity_poly.pdbx_seq_one_letter_code
_entity_poly.pdbx_strand_id
1 'polypeptide(L)'
;LAQLKGNATSTGQVRPISLEKSKVRGGSECSVAGWGHRTATVTIIRQRDCLSHYPGLADNLVCGRSRSPGVPDKVSLLREEEEEGEGDAGDPLVCNNKAFGIFSYRHSSWPGFYTHIAPYLPWVNSVMK
;
A
#
# COMPACT_ATOMS: atom_id res chain seq x y z
N LEU A 1 0.92 -9.38 12.29
CA LEU A 1 2.34 -9.77 12.30
C LEU A 1 2.42 -11.28 12.25
N ALA A 2 3.41 -11.83 11.55
CA ALA A 2 3.64 -13.27 11.46
C ALA A 2 5.07 -13.59 11.91
N GLN A 3 5.25 -14.66 12.68
CA GLN A 3 6.56 -15.15 13.10
C GLN A 3 6.97 -16.31 12.19
N LEU A 4 8.16 -16.20 11.60
CA LEU A 4 8.72 -17.28 10.79
C LEU A 4 9.14 -18.44 11.70
N LYS A 5 9.04 -19.68 11.20
CA LYS A 5 9.52 -20.88 11.92
C LYS A 5 11.03 -20.89 12.15
N GLY A 6 11.78 -20.12 11.36
CA GLY A 6 13.22 -19.94 11.50
C GLY A 6 13.64 -18.57 10.99
N ASN A 7 14.88 -18.19 11.26
CA ASN A 7 15.38 -16.88 10.87
C ASN A 7 15.68 -16.83 9.37
N ALA A 8 15.28 -15.74 8.71
CA ALA A 8 15.67 -15.47 7.34
C ALA A 8 17.14 -15.03 7.29
N THR A 9 17.93 -15.63 6.42
CA THR A 9 19.31 -15.22 6.17
C THR A 9 19.32 -13.95 5.32
N SER A 10 19.96 -12.88 5.83
CA SER A 10 20.12 -11.64 5.07
C SER A 10 21.11 -11.84 3.92
N THR A 11 20.69 -11.51 2.69
CA THR A 11 21.50 -11.63 1.48
C THR A 11 21.45 -10.35 0.65
N GLY A 12 21.96 -10.37 -0.59
CA GLY A 12 21.76 -9.28 -1.54
C GLY A 12 20.29 -9.15 -1.98
N GLN A 13 19.55 -10.27 -1.99
CA GLN A 13 18.18 -10.37 -2.47
C GLN A 13 17.14 -10.34 -1.34
N VAL A 14 17.56 -10.65 -0.11
CA VAL A 14 16.67 -10.72 1.06
C VAL A 14 17.14 -9.70 2.09
N ARG A 15 16.36 -8.62 2.27
CA ARG A 15 16.62 -7.56 3.25
C ARG A 15 15.33 -7.01 3.82
N PRO A 16 15.30 -6.64 5.11
CA PRO A 16 14.15 -5.94 5.68
C PRO A 16 14.03 -4.53 5.09
N ILE A 17 12.80 -4.04 5.01
CA ILE A 17 12.52 -2.65 4.65
C ILE A 17 12.28 -1.83 5.93
N SER A 18 12.80 -0.60 5.97
CA SER A 18 12.53 0.32 7.07
C SER A 18 11.08 0.79 7.04
N LEU A 19 10.46 0.91 8.20
CA LEU A 19 9.11 1.45 8.33
C LEU A 19 9.15 2.98 8.34
N GLU A 20 8.23 3.62 7.61
CA GLU A 20 8.03 5.06 7.66
C GLU A 20 7.35 5.43 8.98
N LYS A 21 7.90 6.43 9.66
CA LYS A 21 7.47 6.89 10.99
C LYS A 21 6.67 8.18 10.92
N SER A 22 6.71 8.86 9.77
CA SER A 22 6.13 10.17 9.54
C SER A 22 5.04 10.11 8.48
N LYS A 23 4.24 11.17 8.39
CA LYS A 23 3.23 11.28 7.33
C LYS A 23 3.91 11.57 6.00
N VAL A 24 3.52 10.85 4.96
CA VAL A 24 3.87 11.17 3.57
C VAL A 24 2.91 12.24 3.06
N ARG A 25 3.42 13.20 2.28
CA ARG A 25 2.60 14.30 1.73
C ARG A 25 1.72 13.78 0.59
N GLY A 26 0.49 14.27 0.50
CA GLY A 26 -0.34 14.01 -0.67
C GLY A 26 0.30 14.60 -1.93
N GLY A 27 0.30 13.82 -3.00
CA GLY A 27 1.03 14.06 -4.25
C GLY A 27 2.36 13.30 -4.34
N SER A 28 2.86 12.71 -3.25
CA SER A 28 4.06 11.88 -3.31
C SER A 28 3.84 10.63 -4.15
N GLU A 29 4.86 10.28 -4.93
CA GLU A 29 4.92 9.02 -5.67
C GLU A 29 5.54 7.93 -4.79
N CYS A 30 4.88 6.79 -4.79
CA CYS A 30 5.26 5.59 -4.07
C CYS A 30 5.17 4.42 -5.05
N SER A 31 5.66 3.25 -4.64
CA SER A 31 5.53 2.03 -5.41
C SER A 31 4.82 0.95 -4.60
N VAL A 32 4.14 0.07 -5.32
CA VAL A 32 3.64 -1.20 -4.79
C VAL A 32 4.24 -2.33 -5.61
N ALA A 33 4.53 -3.45 -4.96
CA ALA A 33 5.02 -4.65 -5.62
C ALA A 33 4.26 -5.84 -5.03
N GLY A 34 3.75 -6.68 -5.94
CA GLY A 34 2.96 -7.87 -5.61
C GLY A 34 3.07 -8.90 -6.73
N TRP A 35 2.51 -10.07 -6.51
CA TRP A 35 2.43 -11.09 -7.57
C TRP A 35 1.22 -10.91 -8.49
N GLY A 36 0.19 -10.17 -8.07
CA GLY A 36 -0.99 -9.85 -8.88
C GLY A 36 -0.77 -8.70 -9.88
N HIS A 37 0.18 -7.80 -9.61
CA HIS A 37 0.54 -6.70 -10.51
C HIS A 37 2.07 -6.52 -10.58
N ARG A 38 2.62 -6.27 -11.77
CA ARG A 38 3.99 -5.74 -11.92
C ARG A 38 4.13 -4.48 -11.06
N THR A 39 5.34 -4.17 -10.58
CA THR A 39 5.62 -2.95 -9.81
C THR A 39 4.89 -1.74 -10.39
N ALA A 40 3.97 -1.17 -9.61
CA ALA A 40 3.13 -0.06 -10.05
C ALA A 40 3.49 1.20 -9.28
N THR A 41 3.36 2.35 -9.94
CA THR A 41 3.53 3.65 -9.28
C THR A 41 2.19 4.08 -8.70
N VAL A 42 2.19 4.49 -7.43
CA VAL A 42 1.03 4.95 -6.69
C VAL A 42 1.24 6.38 -6.26
N THR A 43 0.36 7.29 -6.66
CA THR A 43 0.36 8.66 -6.17
C THR A 43 -0.54 8.75 -4.94
N ILE A 44 0.02 9.20 -3.81
CA ILE A 44 -0.73 9.42 -2.57
C ILE A 44 -1.73 10.56 -2.77
N ILE A 45 -2.99 10.32 -2.46
CA ILE A 45 -4.02 11.36 -2.47
C ILE A 45 -3.98 12.10 -1.13
N ARG A 46 -4.20 13.42 -1.15
CA ARG A 46 -4.28 14.20 0.09
C ARG A 46 -5.46 13.69 0.92
N GLN A 47 -5.24 13.48 2.22
CA GLN A 47 -6.28 12.92 3.11
C GLN A 47 -7.60 13.69 3.03
N ARG A 48 -7.55 15.02 2.99
CA ARG A 48 -8.75 15.87 2.88
C ARG A 48 -9.56 15.57 1.60
N ASP A 49 -8.87 15.35 0.48
CA ASP A 49 -9.51 15.11 -0.82
C ASP A 49 -10.10 13.69 -0.78
N CYS A 50 -9.39 12.73 -0.18
CA CYS A 50 -9.94 11.39 -0.01
C CYS A 50 -11.17 11.34 0.89
N LEU A 51 -11.14 12.00 2.05
CA LEU A 51 -12.27 12.08 2.98
C LEU A 51 -13.48 12.80 2.35
N SER A 52 -13.25 13.76 1.44
CA SER A 52 -14.34 14.41 0.71
C SER A 52 -15.09 13.46 -0.22
N HIS A 53 -14.42 12.42 -0.75
CA HIS A 53 -15.04 11.39 -1.58
C HIS A 53 -15.59 10.22 -0.74
N TYR A 54 -14.97 9.93 0.39
CA TYR A 54 -15.35 8.85 1.30
C TYR A 54 -15.57 9.38 2.72
N PRO A 55 -16.71 10.05 2.98
CA PRO A 55 -17.06 10.48 4.32
C PRO A 55 -17.23 9.24 5.21
N GLY A 56 -16.43 9.13 6.27
CA GLY A 56 -16.41 7.97 7.16
C GLY A 56 -15.25 6.99 6.92
N LEU A 57 -14.34 7.27 5.99
CA LEU A 57 -13.10 6.52 5.87
C LEU A 57 -12.31 6.59 7.19
N ALA A 58 -11.82 5.45 7.65
CA ALA A 58 -11.07 5.37 8.89
C ALA A 58 -9.77 6.19 8.84
N ASP A 59 -9.41 6.84 9.95
CA ASP A 59 -8.26 7.77 10.04
C ASP A 59 -6.90 7.11 9.78
N ASN A 60 -6.83 5.79 9.96
CA ASN A 60 -5.65 4.97 9.70
C ASN A 60 -5.56 4.51 8.24
N LEU A 61 -6.48 4.89 7.36
CA LEU A 61 -6.43 4.58 5.94
C LEU A 61 -5.93 5.78 5.13
N VAL A 62 -5.11 5.47 4.13
CA VAL A 62 -4.58 6.41 3.14
C VAL A 62 -5.04 5.97 1.77
N CYS A 63 -5.29 6.95 0.90
CA CYS A 63 -5.76 6.69 -0.44
C CYS A 63 -4.62 6.87 -1.43
N GLY A 64 -4.47 5.92 -2.35
CA GLY A 64 -3.45 5.92 -3.38
C GLY A 64 -4.04 5.65 -4.75
N ARG A 65 -3.68 6.48 -5.73
CA ARG A 65 -4.06 6.26 -7.12
C ARG A 65 -2.92 5.56 -7.85
N SER A 66 -3.15 4.33 -8.29
CA SER A 66 -2.20 3.61 -9.15
C SER A 66 -2.21 4.22 -10.55
N ARG A 67 -1.01 4.42 -11.11
CA ARG A 67 -0.79 4.69 -12.53
C ARG A 67 -0.09 3.47 -13.13
N SER A 68 -0.73 2.83 -14.09
CA SER A 68 -0.10 1.80 -14.92
C SER A 68 0.53 2.50 -16.13
N PRO A 69 1.87 2.49 -16.29
CA PRO A 69 2.48 3.05 -17.49
C PRO A 69 2.01 2.27 -18.72
N GLY A 70 1.41 2.96 -19.69
CA GLY A 70 0.97 2.39 -20.97
C GLY A 70 -0.50 1.95 -21.05
N VAL A 71 -1.30 2.21 -20.02
CA VAL A 71 -2.74 1.93 -20.03
C VAL A 71 -3.50 3.27 -20.00
N PRO A 72 -4.21 3.66 -21.09
CA PRO A 72 -5.09 4.82 -21.05
C PRO A 72 -6.11 4.65 -19.93
N ASP A 73 -6.53 5.76 -19.29
CA ASP A 73 -7.51 5.86 -18.19
C ASP A 73 -8.89 5.19 -18.44
N LYS A 74 -9.06 4.46 -19.55
CA LYS A 74 -10.25 3.70 -19.95
C LYS A 74 -10.01 2.21 -20.19
N VAL A 75 -8.79 1.68 -19.95
CA VAL A 75 -8.44 0.29 -20.28
C VAL A 75 -7.75 -0.38 -19.10
N SER A 76 -8.32 -0.33 -17.90
CA SER A 76 -8.06 -1.40 -16.93
C SER A 76 -8.78 -2.69 -17.40
N LEU A 77 -8.53 -3.11 -18.64
CA LEU A 77 -8.85 -4.44 -19.13
C LEU A 77 -7.86 -5.40 -18.47
N LEU A 78 -8.09 -5.73 -17.21
CA LEU A 78 -7.79 -7.04 -16.63
C LEU A 78 -8.63 -7.19 -15.35
N ARG A 79 -9.73 -7.94 -15.50
CA ARG A 79 -10.64 -8.51 -14.48
C ARG A 79 -11.84 -7.66 -14.06
N GLU A 80 -12.75 -7.38 -15.00
CA GLU A 80 -14.13 -7.00 -14.65
C GLU A 80 -14.94 -8.18 -14.03
N GLU A 81 -14.39 -9.39 -13.88
CA GLU A 81 -15.16 -10.57 -13.44
C GLU A 81 -14.46 -11.55 -12.47
N GLU A 82 -13.29 -11.23 -11.91
CA GLU A 82 -12.66 -12.09 -10.88
C GLU A 82 -12.27 -11.25 -9.67
N GLU A 83 -12.95 -11.52 -8.54
CA GLU A 83 -12.73 -11.01 -7.18
C GLU A 83 -11.53 -10.06 -7.03
N GLU A 84 -11.80 -8.80 -7.38
CA GLU A 84 -10.82 -7.79 -7.73
C GLU A 84 -10.04 -7.28 -6.50
N GLY A 85 -9.03 -8.03 -6.07
CA GLY A 85 -8.07 -7.59 -5.04
C GLY A 85 -7.77 -8.60 -3.94
N GLU A 86 -8.25 -9.84 -4.05
CA GLU A 86 -8.05 -10.85 -3.00
C GLU A 86 -6.58 -11.27 -2.82
N GLY A 87 -5.76 -11.14 -3.88
CA GLY A 87 -4.36 -11.56 -3.88
C GLY A 87 -3.31 -10.51 -3.50
N ASP A 88 -3.65 -9.22 -3.62
CA ASP A 88 -2.69 -8.12 -3.37
C ASP A 88 -2.80 -7.58 -1.91
N ALA A 89 -3.79 -8.06 -1.14
CA ALA A 89 -3.98 -7.68 0.25
C ALA A 89 -2.72 -8.01 1.07
N GLY A 90 -2.13 -7.00 1.70
CA GLY A 90 -0.85 -7.13 2.40
C GLY A 90 0.35 -6.58 1.63
N ASP A 91 0.21 -6.22 0.36
CA ASP A 91 1.30 -5.68 -0.43
C ASP A 91 1.85 -4.36 0.16
N PRO A 92 3.18 -4.17 0.19
CA PRO A 92 3.78 -2.98 0.76
C PRO A 92 3.61 -1.78 -0.18
N LEU A 93 3.09 -0.68 0.37
CA LEU A 93 3.18 0.64 -0.24
C LEU A 93 4.46 1.32 0.23
N VAL A 94 5.41 1.47 -0.69
CA VAL A 94 6.77 1.95 -0.41
C VAL A 94 6.94 3.38 -0.93
N CYS A 95 7.23 4.31 -0.02
CA CYS A 95 7.51 5.70 -0.33
C CYS A 95 8.93 6.04 0.15
N ASN A 96 9.75 6.68 -0.68
CA ASN A 96 11.14 7.03 -0.32
C ASN A 96 11.94 5.86 0.30
N ASN A 97 11.82 4.66 -0.29
CA ASN A 97 12.45 3.42 0.17
C ASN A 97 12.05 2.96 1.59
N LYS A 98 10.91 3.41 2.10
CA LYS A 98 10.34 2.98 3.38
C LYS A 98 8.92 2.50 3.19
N ALA A 99 8.55 1.44 3.93
CA ALA A 99 7.17 0.97 3.94
C ALA A 99 6.30 1.99 4.67
N PHE A 100 5.38 2.61 3.94
CA PHE A 100 4.48 3.65 4.43
C PHE A 100 3.08 3.13 4.71
N GLY A 101 2.60 2.25 3.84
CA GLY A 101 1.29 1.63 3.96
C GLY A 101 1.29 0.15 3.60
N ILE A 102 0.16 -0.49 3.83
CA ILE A 102 -0.11 -1.87 3.46
C ILE A 102 -1.41 -1.87 2.65
N PHE A 103 -1.40 -2.41 1.43
CA PHE A 103 -2.62 -2.47 0.62
C PHE A 103 -3.68 -3.26 1.36
N SER A 104 -4.89 -2.69 1.44
CA SER A 104 -6.00 -3.29 2.15
C SER A 104 -7.08 -3.74 1.19
N TYR A 105 -7.67 -2.81 0.44
CA TYR A 105 -8.71 -3.10 -0.54
C TYR A 105 -8.83 -1.94 -1.53
N ARG A 106 -9.58 -2.16 -2.59
CA ARG A 106 -10.02 -1.13 -3.53
C ARG A 106 -11.54 -1.12 -3.60
N HIS A 107 -12.11 0.02 -3.96
CA HIS A 107 -13.54 0.13 -4.23
C HIS A 107 -13.74 0.73 -5.61
N SER A 108 -14.25 -0.05 -6.55
CA SER A 108 -14.56 0.36 -7.93
C SER A 108 -13.35 0.99 -8.67
N SER A 109 -13.61 1.95 -9.55
CA SER A 109 -12.63 2.66 -10.41
C SER A 109 -11.87 3.80 -9.71
N TRP A 110 -11.94 3.89 -8.38
CA TRP A 110 -11.39 4.98 -7.55
C TRP A 110 -10.35 4.37 -6.57
N PRO A 111 -9.49 5.16 -5.87
CA PRO A 111 -8.15 4.75 -5.44
C PRO A 111 -8.13 3.52 -4.54
N GLY A 112 -6.99 2.84 -4.53
CA GLY A 112 -6.71 1.82 -3.53
C GLY A 112 -6.59 2.44 -2.13
N PHE A 113 -7.04 1.69 -1.13
CA PHE A 113 -6.92 2.04 0.28
C PHE A 113 -5.80 1.25 0.94
N TYR A 114 -4.99 1.96 1.70
CA TYR A 114 -3.79 1.43 2.34
C TYR A 114 -3.83 1.72 3.83
N THR A 115 -3.57 0.71 4.66
CA THR A 115 -3.38 0.89 6.09
C THR A 115 -2.09 1.65 6.35
N HIS A 116 -2.19 2.83 6.97
CA HIS A 116 -1.06 3.65 7.39
C HIS A 116 -0.29 2.93 8.50
N ILE A 117 1.01 2.71 8.32
CA ILE A 117 1.82 1.92 9.26
C ILE A 117 2.15 2.71 10.53
N ALA A 118 2.44 4.02 10.42
CA ALA A 118 2.99 4.80 11.52
C ALA A 118 2.17 4.75 12.84
N PRO A 119 0.82 4.82 12.83
CA PRO A 119 -0.01 4.70 14.03
C PRO A 119 0.16 3.36 14.77
N TYR A 120 0.56 2.29 14.08
CA TYR A 120 0.70 0.95 14.66
C TYR A 120 2.11 0.66 15.16
N LEU A 121 3.09 1.53 14.91
CA LEU A 121 4.49 1.30 15.31
C LEU A 121 4.68 1.02 16.81
N PRO A 122 3.98 1.68 17.75
CA PRO A 122 4.10 1.34 19.17
C PRO A 122 3.71 -0.12 19.47
N TRP A 123 2.63 -0.60 18.85
CA TRP A 123 2.18 -1.99 19.00
C TRP A 123 3.12 -2.96 18.28
N VAL A 124 3.54 -2.67 17.05
CA VAL A 124 4.51 -3.49 16.31
C VAL A 124 5.79 -3.66 17.12
N ASN A 125 6.34 -2.59 17.68
CA ASN A 125 7.54 -2.64 18.52
C ASN A 125 7.31 -3.39 19.84
N SER A 126 6.08 -3.46 20.36
CA SER A 126 5.79 -4.26 21.55
C SER A 126 5.74 -5.76 21.27
N VAL A 127 5.32 -6.16 20.06
CA VAL A 127 5.21 -7.56 19.64
C VAL A 127 6.54 -8.08 19.09
N MET A 128 7.30 -7.24 18.39
CA MET A 128 8.60 -7.58 17.78
C MET A 128 9.77 -7.57 18.76
N LYS A 129 9.51 -7.64 20.07
CA LYS A 129 10.54 -7.71 21.10
C LYS A 129 11.29 -9.04 21.07
#